data_AF-A0A3M2WFQ3-F1
#
_entry.id   AF-A0A3M2WFQ3-F1
#
_cell.length_a   1.000
_cell.length_b   1.000
_cell.length_c   1.000
_cell.angle_alpha   90.00
_cell.angle_beta   90.00
_cell.angle_gamma   90.00
#
_symmetry.space_group_name_H-M   'P 1'
#
loop_
_entity.id
_entity.type
_entity.pdbx_description
1 polymer ?
#
loop_
_entity_poly.entity_id
_entity_poly.type
_entity_poly.pdbx_seq_one_letter_code
_entity_poly.pdbx_strand_id
1 'polypeptide(L)' 'MALNSAVTADGGEIGRAQAVQAQACFLAPHTDMNPVLLKPNSDTGAQVIIHGRAVTTMN' A
#
# COMPACT_ATOMS: atom_id res chain seq x y z
N MET A 1 -8.65 0.72 -13.48
CA MET A 1 -8.27 0.58 -12.05
C MET A 1 -7.13 -0.41 -11.95
N ALA A 2 -5.91 0.05 -11.70
CA ALA A 2 -4.79 -0.85 -11.46
C ALA A 2 -4.82 -1.28 -9.98
N LEU A 3 -4.90 -2.59 -9.74
CA LEU A 3 -4.85 -3.22 -8.42
C LEU A 3 -3.39 -3.23 -7.90
N ASN A 4 -2.83 -2.04 -7.68
CA ASN A 4 -1.42 -1.86 -7.31
C ASN A 4 -1.17 -1.87 -5.79
N SER A 5 -2.23 -2.04 -4.99
CA SER A 5 -2.15 -2.24 -3.54
C SER A 5 -2.75 -3.59 -3.13
N ALA A 6 -2.34 -4.05 -1.96
CA ALA A 6 -2.86 -5.20 -1.26
C ALA A 6 -3.35 -4.76 0.12
N VAL A 7 -4.29 -5.52 0.68
CA VAL A 7 -4.88 -5.25 2.00
C VAL A 7 -4.28 -6.22 3.00
N THR A 8 -3.74 -5.71 4.11
CA THR A 8 -3.23 -6.47 5.23
C THR A 8 -4.38 -7.03 6.08
N ALA A 9 -4.09 -7.96 6.99
CA ALA A 9 -5.14 -8.63 7.80
C ALA A 9 -5.95 -7.66 8.68
N ASP A 10 -5.35 -6.53 9.06
CA ASP A 10 -5.96 -5.43 9.82
C ASP A 10 -6.64 -4.37 8.93
N GLY A 11 -6.74 -4.61 7.62
CA GLY A 11 -7.43 -3.73 6.67
C GLY A 11 -6.57 -2.58 6.15
N GLY A 12 -5.29 -2.52 6.49
CA GLY A 12 -4.35 -1.51 6.00
C GLY A 12 -3.91 -1.75 4.55
N GLU A 13 -3.65 -0.68 3.81
CA GLU A 13 -3.11 -0.79 2.44
C GLU A 13 -1.58 -0.79 2.39
N ILE A 14 -1.02 -1.74 1.65
CA ILE A 14 0.41 -1.78 1.28
C ILE A 14 0.56 -1.97 -0.23
N GLY A 15 1.76 -1.73 -0.77
CA GLY A 15 2.05 -2.00 -2.17
C GLY A 15 1.99 -3.49 -2.47
N ARG A 16 1.52 -3.88 -3.66
CA ARG A 16 1.43 -5.29 -4.05
C ARG A 16 2.78 -6.01 -4.02
N ALA A 17 3.86 -5.32 -4.39
CA ALA A 17 5.21 -5.87 -4.31
C ALA A 17 5.58 -6.27 -2.87
N GLN A 18 5.23 -5.44 -1.89
CA GLN A 18 5.51 -5.69 -0.48
C GLN A 18 4.72 -6.90 0.04
N ALA A 19 3.46 -7.04 -0.38
CA ALA A 19 2.67 -8.24 -0.05
C ALA A 19 3.29 -9.53 -0.64
N VAL A 20 3.77 -9.49 -1.88
CA VAL A 20 4.44 -10.63 -2.51
C VAL A 20 5.76 -10.97 -1.80
N GLN A 21 6.53 -9.96 -1.39
CA GLN A 21 7.75 -10.17 -0.61
C GLN A 21 7.47 -10.80 0.76
N ALA A 22 6.45 -10.32 1.48
CA ALA A 22 6.02 -10.93 2.74
C ALA A 22 5.62 -12.40 2.54
N GLN A 23 4.83 -12.69 1.50
CA GLN A 23 4.43 -14.04 1.15
C GLN A 23 5.64 -14.95 0.85
N ALA A 24 6.61 -14.46 0.07
CA ALA A 24 7.83 -15.21 -0.26
C ALA A 24 8.67 -15.53 0.98
N CYS A 25 8.62 -14.67 2.00
CA CYS A 25 9.27 -14.88 3.29
C CYS A 25 8.44 -15.70 4.28
N PHE A 26 7.27 -16.20 3.89
CA PHE A 26 6.30 -16.87 4.77
C PHE A 26 5.86 -15.99 5.97
N LEU A 27 5.80 -14.67 5.76
CA LEU A 27 5.36 -13.69 6.75
C LEU A 27 3.98 -13.14 6.38
N ALA A 28 3.19 -12.79 7.40
CA ALA A 28 1.97 -12.03 7.19
C ALA A 28 2.32 -10.61 6.69
N PRO A 29 1.67 -10.10 5.64
CA PRO A 29 1.89 -8.72 5.20
C PRO A 29 1.47 -7.72 6.30
N HIS A 30 2.33 -6.74 6.58
CA HIS A 30 2.12 -5.73 7.61
C HIS A 30 2.37 -4.32 7.05
N THR A 31 1.66 -3.32 7.58
CA THR A 31 1.77 -1.92 7.11
C THR A 31 3.15 -1.31 7.32
N ASP A 32 3.91 -1.79 8.31
CA ASP A 32 5.30 -1.36 8.54
C ASP A 32 6.28 -1.81 7.44
N MET A 33 5.89 -2.75 6.57
CA MET A 33 6.67 -3.09 5.38
C MET A 33 6.53 -2.02 4.28
N ASN A 34 5.53 -1.15 4.41
CA ASN A 34 5.28 -0.03 3.50
C ASN A 34 4.64 1.15 4.24
N PRO A 35 5.35 1.77 5.20
CA PRO A 35 4.77 2.73 6.14
C PRO A 35 4.26 3.99 5.45
N VAL A 36 4.80 4.30 4.27
CA VAL A 36 4.31 5.33 3.35
C VAL A 36 4.06 4.68 1.99
N LEU A 37 2.82 4.73 1.52
CA LEU A 37 2.43 4.29 0.18
C LEU A 37 1.89 5.47 -0.61
N LEU A 38 2.53 5.77 -1.73
CA LEU A 38 1.99 6.65 -2.76
C LEU A 38 1.29 5.77 -3.79
N LYS A 39 -0.04 5.91 -3.88
CA LYS A 39 -0.88 5.15 -4.82
C LYS A 39 -1.33 6.11 -5.93
N PRO A 40 -0.72 6.04 -7.13
CA PRO A 40 -1.11 6.91 -8.24
C PRO A 40 -2.61 6.78 -8.55
N ASN A 41 -3.28 7.92 -8.68
CA ASN A 41 -4.70 7.99 -9.04
C ASN A 41 -4.96 8.86 -10.28
N SER A 42 -3.93 9.54 -10.79
CA SER A 42 -3.87 10.21 -12.10
C SER A 42 -2.42 10.20 -12.61
N ASP A 43 -2.15 10.85 -13.74
CA ASP A 43 -0.80 10.93 -14.33
C ASP A 43 0.18 11.74 -13.48
N THR A 44 -0.31 12.74 -12.74
CA THR A 44 0.51 13.62 -11.88
C THR A 44 0.19 13.50 -10.39
N GLY A 45 -0.94 12.88 -10.04
CA GLY A 45 -1.47 12.81 -8.68
C GLY A 45 -1.33 11.44 -8.03
N ALA A 46 -1.36 11.44 -6.70
CA ALA A 46 -1.32 10.22 -5.90
C ALA A 46 -2.13 10.35 -4.61
N GLN A 47 -2.77 9.27 -4.21
CA GLN A 47 -3.27 9.11 -2.85
C GLN A 47 -2.08 8.80 -1.93
N VAL A 48 -1.99 9.54 -0.83
CA VAL A 48 -0.99 9.35 0.22
C VAL A 48 -1.60 8.48 1.31
N ILE A 49 -0.98 7.34 1.57
CA ILE A 49 -1.41 6.36 2.57
C ILE A 49 -0.28 6.22 3.60
N ILE A 50 -0.59 6.42 4.87
CA ILE A 50 0.36 6.35 5.99
C ILE A 50 -0.10 5.27 6.95
N HIS A 51 0.80 4.32 7.26
CA HIS A 51 0.50 3.13 8.08
C HIS A 51 -0.82 2.46 7.68
N GLY A 52 -1.00 2.25 6.36
CA GLY A 52 -2.15 1.58 5.79
C GLY A 52 -3.44 2.41 5.68
N ARG A 53 -3.44 3.69 6.08
CA ARG A 53 -4.63 4.57 6.01
C ARG A 53 -4.42 5.73 5.05
N ALA A 54 -5.37 5.95 4.15
CA ALA A 54 -5.37 7.12 3.29
C ALA A 54 -5.52 8.40 4.12
N VAL A 55 -4.59 9.35 3.96
CA VAL A 55 -4.59 10.62 4.71
C VAL A 55 -4.92 11.81 3.83
N THR A 56 -4.48 11.81 2.57
CA THR A 56 -4.75 12.89 1.62
C THR A 56 -4.55 12.42 0.18
N THR A 57 -4.93 13.27 -0.77
CA THR A 57 -4.60 13.12 -2.19
C THR A 57 -3.78 14.33 -2.62
N MET A 58 -2.65 14.07 -3.26
CA MET A 58 -1.77 15.06 -3.87
C MET A 58 -2.10 15.16 -5.36
N ASN A 59 -2.08 16.38 -5.91
CA ASN A 59 -2.42 16.69 -7.30
C ASN A 59 -1.18 17.10 -8.11
#